data_AF-A0A6L7KMH9-F1
#
_entry.id   AF-A0A6L7KMH9-F1
#
_cell.length_a   1.000
_cell.length_b   1.000
_cell.length_c   1.000
_cell.angle_alpha   90.00
_cell.angle_beta   90.00
_cell.angle_gamma   90.00
#
_symmetry.space_group_name_H-M   'P 1'
#
loop_
_entity.id
_entity.type
_entity.pdbx_description
1 polymer ?
#
loop_
_entity_poly.entity_id
_entity_poly.type
_entity_poly.pdbx_seq_one_letter_code
_entity_poly.pdbx_strand_id
1 'polypeptide(L)'
;MSGRRDMDRRSLTEAGVIMTFASVMFAMTFTFDKVPEILAQGIQPTVFPRIVLAIIFGLAALQFGKALNVRADASVERLPAKGVPAIVFTTSAILVCFYVLMPMIGTFPTLILFCPVLAVLWGERRWALMAVSFAGFIGFIYLLFRVVMNVPLP
;
A
#
# COMPACT_ATOMS: atom_id res chain seq x y z
N MET A 1 2.25 30.56 18.90
CA MET A 1 3.31 29.57 19.22
C MET A 1 2.81 28.23 19.80
N SER A 2 1.52 28.06 20.16
CA SER A 2 1.01 26.77 20.69
C SER A 2 0.89 25.68 19.61
N GLY A 3 0.27 25.98 18.46
CA GLY A 3 -0.06 24.97 17.45
C GLY A 3 1.12 24.22 16.80
N ARG A 4 2.35 24.77 16.85
CA ARG A 4 3.55 24.10 16.28
C ARG A 4 4.02 22.91 17.12
N ARG A 5 3.85 22.97 18.46
CA ARG A 5 4.22 21.87 19.38
C ARG A 5 3.17 20.77 19.39
N ASP A 6 1.90 21.13 19.25
CA ASP A 6 0.79 20.17 19.23
C ASP A 6 0.81 19.30 17.96
N MET A 7 1.22 19.87 16.82
CA MET A 7 1.27 19.17 15.54
C MET A 7 2.46 18.20 15.43
N ASP A 8 3.61 18.54 16.05
CA ASP A 8 4.76 17.64 16.10
C ASP A 8 4.49 16.41 16.99
N ARG A 9 3.78 16.63 18.12
CA ARG A 9 3.27 15.54 18.96
C ARG A 9 2.31 14.62 18.19
N ARG A 10 1.46 15.17 17.32
CA ARG A 10 0.57 14.36 16.46
C ARG A 10 1.36 13.52 15.48
N SER A 11 2.34 14.08 14.76
CA SER A 11 3.18 13.31 13.82
C SER A 11 4.03 12.23 14.52
N LEU A 12 4.53 12.50 15.73
CA LEU A 12 5.20 11.49 16.55
C LEU A 12 4.24 10.37 16.98
N THR A 13 3.01 10.73 17.36
CA THR A 13 1.96 9.77 17.72
C THR A 13 1.56 8.92 16.52
N GLU A 14 1.34 9.54 15.35
CA GLU A 14 1.01 8.86 14.10
C GLU A 14 2.09 7.87 13.69
N ALA A 15 3.36 8.30 13.65
CA ALA A 15 4.48 7.43 13.32
C ALA A 15 4.64 6.29 14.34
N GLY A 16 4.49 6.58 15.64
CA GLY A 16 4.55 5.57 16.70
C GLY A 16 3.45 4.52 16.60
N VAL A 17 2.22 4.93 16.28
CA VAL A 17 1.08 4.01 16.04
C VAL A 17 1.35 3.12 14.84
N ILE A 18 1.82 3.68 13.72
CA ILE A 18 2.14 2.91 12.51
C ILE A 18 3.28 1.93 12.77
N MET A 19 4.34 2.34 13.46
CA MET A 19 5.46 1.46 13.85
C MET A 19 4.99 0.32 14.73
N THR A 20 4.17 0.62 15.76
CA THR A 20 3.61 -0.40 16.66
C THR A 20 2.76 -1.40 15.88
N PHE A 21 1.87 -0.92 15.03
CA PHE A 21 1.04 -1.77 14.17
C PHE A 21 1.89 -2.65 13.26
N ALA A 22 2.88 -2.08 12.58
CA ALA A 22 3.77 -2.82 11.68
C ALA A 22 4.56 -3.90 12.45
N SER A 23 5.07 -3.60 13.64
CA SER A 23 5.77 -4.57 14.49
C SER A 23 4.86 -5.70 14.98
N VAL A 24 3.63 -5.40 15.41
CA VAL A 24 2.64 -6.42 15.83
C VAL A 24 2.29 -7.33 14.65
N MET A 25 2.00 -6.75 13.49
CA MET A 25 1.72 -7.52 12.28
C MET A 25 2.92 -8.35 11.84
N PHE A 26 4.14 -7.82 11.97
CA PHE A 26 5.36 -8.57 11.67
C PHE A 26 5.53 -9.75 12.62
N ALA A 27 5.27 -9.57 13.92
CA ALA A 27 5.28 -10.65 14.90
C ALA A 27 4.25 -11.75 14.56
N MET A 28 3.05 -11.36 14.12
CA MET A 28 2.00 -12.31 13.69
C MET A 28 2.43 -13.16 12.48
N THR A 29 3.33 -12.66 11.62
CA THR A 29 3.84 -13.46 10.49
C THR A 29 4.70 -14.65 10.91
N PHE A 30 5.12 -14.75 12.16
CA PHE A 30 5.83 -15.93 12.68
C PHE A 30 4.88 -17.08 13.06
N THR A 31 3.59 -16.80 13.24
CA THR A 31 2.57 -17.81 13.58
C THR A 31 1.98 -18.50 12.34
N PHE A 32 2.54 -18.24 11.15
CA PHE A 32 2.09 -18.87 9.91
C PHE A 32 2.69 -20.29 9.77
N ASP A 33 2.10 -21.25 10.49
CA ASP A 33 2.58 -22.64 10.55
C ASP A 33 2.19 -23.51 9.35
N LYS A 34 1.25 -23.08 8.49
CA LYS A 34 0.78 -23.86 7.34
C LYS A 34 0.83 -23.05 6.06
N VAL A 35 1.88 -23.27 5.28
CA VAL A 35 1.94 -22.85 3.87
C VAL A 35 1.50 -24.05 3.02
N PRO A 36 0.35 -23.98 2.32
CA PRO A 36 -0.04 -24.99 1.33
C PRO A 36 1.08 -25.23 0.32
N GLU A 37 1.32 -26.48 -0.10
CA GLU A 37 2.42 -26.82 -1.04
C GLU A 37 2.36 -26.01 -2.35
N ILE A 38 1.17 -25.57 -2.77
CA ILE A 38 0.95 -24.72 -3.95
C ILE A 38 1.55 -23.31 -3.81
N LEU A 39 1.84 -22.87 -2.58
CA LEU A 39 2.50 -21.62 -2.22
C LEU A 39 3.96 -21.84 -1.78
N ALA A 40 4.42 -23.09 -1.68
CA ALA A 40 5.81 -23.44 -1.39
C ALA A 40 6.69 -23.37 -2.65
N GLN A 41 6.09 -23.31 -3.84
CA GLN A 41 6.76 -23.01 -5.10
C GLN A 41 6.67 -21.50 -5.39
N GLY A 42 7.69 -20.74 -4.95
CA GLY A 42 7.76 -19.28 -5.12
C GLY A 42 8.30 -18.57 -3.86
N ILE A 43 8.18 -17.23 -3.79
CA ILE A 43 8.43 -16.49 -2.54
C ILE A 43 7.43 -17.01 -1.51
N GLN A 44 7.94 -17.53 -0.37
CA GLN A 44 7.08 -18.02 0.71
C GLN A 44 6.05 -16.94 1.08
N PRO A 45 4.77 -17.28 1.32
CA PRO A 45 3.72 -16.33 1.70
C PRO A 45 4.03 -15.55 2.98
N THR A 46 5.01 -16.01 3.75
CA THR A 46 5.53 -15.35 4.95
C THR A 46 6.50 -14.22 4.61
N VAL A 47 7.25 -14.31 3.51
CA VAL A 47 8.30 -13.36 3.11
C VAL A 47 7.70 -12.10 2.52
N PHE A 48 6.66 -12.22 1.68
CA PHE A 48 6.04 -11.06 1.05
C PHE A 48 5.45 -10.06 2.07
N PRO A 49 4.59 -10.46 3.04
CA PRO A 49 4.09 -9.56 4.07
C PRO A 49 5.20 -8.95 4.92
N ARG A 50 6.25 -9.72 5.24
CA ARG A 50 7.39 -9.24 6.03
C ARG A 50 8.15 -8.11 5.34
N ILE A 51 8.38 -8.21 4.03
CA ILE A 51 9.05 -7.15 3.25
C ILE A 51 8.19 -5.87 3.23
N VAL A 52 6.89 -6.00 2.98
CA VAL A 52 5.97 -4.84 2.98
C VAL A 52 5.94 -4.16 4.35
N LEU A 53 5.82 -4.94 5.43
CA LEU A 53 5.82 -4.43 6.80
C LEU A 53 7.16 -3.77 7.17
N ALA A 54 8.29 -4.31 6.71
CA ALA A 54 9.59 -3.72 6.92
C ALA A 54 9.74 -2.36 6.21
N ILE A 55 9.21 -2.23 4.99
CA ILE A 55 9.19 -0.95 4.26
C ILE A 55 8.30 0.06 4.99
N ILE A 56 7.09 -0.33 5.39
CA ILE A 56 6.17 0.54 6.15
C ILE A 56 6.84 1.02 7.43
N PHE A 57 7.46 0.11 8.18
CA PHE A 57 8.19 0.44 9.40
C PHE A 57 9.35 1.38 9.13
N GLY A 58 10.14 1.15 8.08
CA GLY A 58 11.25 2.01 7.68
C GLY A 58 10.80 3.43 7.32
N LEU A 59 9.72 3.56 6.55
CA LEU A 59 9.13 4.86 6.22
C LEU A 59 8.60 5.58 7.47
N ALA A 60 7.96 4.85 8.38
CA ALA A 60 7.48 5.41 9.65
C ALA A 60 8.64 5.85 10.56
N ALA A 61 9.73 5.07 10.61
CA ALA A 61 10.94 5.41 11.35
C ALA A 61 11.64 6.65 10.76
N LEU A 62 11.68 6.77 9.43
CA LEU A 62 12.18 7.99 8.76
C LEU A 62 11.32 9.21 9.12
N GLN A 63 10.00 9.06 9.15
CA GLN A 63 9.09 10.13 9.55
C GLN A 63 9.28 10.51 11.02
N PHE A 64 9.46 9.52 11.89
CA PHE A 64 9.75 9.71 13.31
C PHE A 64 11.09 10.44 13.52
N GLY A 65 12.15 10.04 12.82
CA GLY A 65 13.46 10.70 12.86
C GLY A 65 13.41 12.14 12.34
N LYS A 66 12.62 12.41 11.29
CA LYS A 66 12.35 13.77 10.80
C LYS A 66 11.59 14.61 11.81
N ALA A 67 10.59 14.04 12.50
CA ALA A 67 9.82 14.71 13.54
C ALA A 67 10.69 15.05 14.77
N LEU A 68 11.64 14.20 15.14
CA LEU A 68 12.60 14.50 16.21
C LEU A 68 13.62 15.59 15.82
N ASN A 69 13.99 15.69 14.53
CA ASN A 69 14.96 16.65 14.00
C ASN A 69 14.36 18.03 13.61
N VAL A 70 13.11 18.34 13.97
CA VAL A 70 12.41 19.62 13.65
C VAL A 70 12.97 20.83 14.44
N ARG A 71 14.25 20.82 14.80
CA ARG A 71 15.00 22.06 15.06
C ARG A 71 15.52 22.72 13.77
N ALA A 72 15.59 21.99 12.64
CA ALA A 72 16.36 22.47 11.48
C ALA A 72 15.57 22.95 10.26
N ASP A 73 14.31 22.55 10.05
CA ASP A 73 13.66 22.84 8.76
C ASP A 73 12.43 23.77 8.89
N ALA A 74 12.70 25.07 8.77
CA ALA A 74 11.68 26.11 8.69
C ALA A 74 11.08 26.26 7.27
N SER A 75 11.53 25.47 6.28
CA SER A 75 11.18 25.62 4.87
C SER A 75 10.11 24.66 4.34
N VAL A 76 9.76 23.62 5.11
CA VAL A 76 8.66 22.74 4.73
C VAL A 76 7.35 23.45 5.07
N GLU A 77 6.73 24.08 4.09
CA GLU A 77 5.35 24.55 4.14
C GLU A 77 4.44 23.33 4.35
N ARG A 78 4.23 22.98 5.62
CA ARG A 78 3.40 21.84 6.02
C ARG A 78 1.94 22.27 5.85
N LEU A 79 1.34 21.79 4.77
CA LEU A 79 -0.07 21.97 4.46
C LEU A 79 -0.92 21.73 5.72
N PRO A 80 -1.89 22.61 6.04
CA PRO A 80 -2.77 22.42 7.18
C PRO A 80 -3.45 21.05 7.05
N ALA A 81 -3.65 20.38 8.18
CA ALA A 81 -4.34 19.09 8.28
C ALA A 81 -5.79 19.23 7.80
N LYS A 82 -5.98 19.28 6.49
CA LYS A 82 -7.28 19.20 5.83
C LYS A 82 -7.76 17.78 6.10
N GLY A 83 -8.96 17.64 6.64
CA GLY A 83 -9.55 16.33 6.93
C GLY A 83 -9.45 15.40 5.72
N VAL A 84 -9.42 14.09 5.98
CA VAL A 84 -9.26 13.07 4.95
C VAL A 84 -10.29 13.32 3.83
N PRO A 85 -9.86 13.58 2.59
CA PRO A 85 -10.77 13.85 1.49
C PRO A 85 -11.74 12.68 1.25
N ALA A 86 -13.00 12.98 0.91
CA ALA A 86 -14.03 11.96 0.67
C ALA A 86 -13.62 10.90 -0.36
N ILE A 87 -12.81 11.29 -1.37
CA ILE A 87 -12.28 10.39 -2.39
C ILE A 87 -11.46 9.23 -1.79
N VAL A 88 -10.81 9.43 -0.64
CA VAL A 88 -10.03 8.38 0.04
C VAL A 88 -10.96 7.24 0.49
N PHE A 89 -12.13 7.57 1.03
CA PHE A 89 -13.12 6.56 1.43
C PHE A 89 -13.68 5.82 0.21
N THR A 90 -13.95 6.53 -0.88
CA THR A 90 -14.41 5.93 -2.13
C THR A 90 -13.37 4.99 -2.74
N THR A 91 -12.11 5.43 -2.82
CA THR A 91 -11.00 4.58 -3.31
C THR A 91 -10.80 3.37 -2.39
N SER A 92 -10.89 3.54 -1.07
CA SER A 92 -10.77 2.43 -0.12
C SER A 92 -11.87 1.39 -0.31
N ALA A 93 -13.13 1.82 -0.48
CA ALA A 93 -14.25 0.92 -0.74
C ALA A 93 -14.06 0.14 -2.05
N ILE A 94 -13.56 0.79 -3.09
CA ILE A 94 -13.25 0.14 -4.38
C ILE A 94 -12.13 -0.89 -4.21
N LEU A 95 -11.08 -0.61 -3.46
CA LEU A 95 -9.99 -1.56 -3.20
C LEU A 95 -10.46 -2.78 -2.39
N VAL A 96 -11.36 -2.58 -1.42
CA VAL A 96 -11.99 -3.70 -0.70
C VAL A 96 -12.84 -4.53 -1.65
N CYS A 97 -13.62 -3.88 -2.52
CA CYS A 97 -14.42 -4.56 -3.53
C CYS A 97 -13.55 -5.37 -4.51
N PHE A 98 -12.41 -4.81 -4.95
CA PHE A 98 -11.41 -5.50 -5.78
C PHE A 98 -10.96 -6.80 -5.13
N TYR A 99 -10.58 -6.74 -3.84
CA TYR A 99 -10.14 -7.91 -3.10
C TYR A 99 -11.23 -8.99 -2.99
N VAL A 100 -12.48 -8.60 -2.73
CA VAL A 100 -13.61 -9.53 -2.61
C VAL A 100 -13.99 -10.16 -3.96
N LEU A 101 -13.86 -9.42 -5.07
CA LEU A 101 -14.16 -9.92 -6.41
C LEU A 101 -13.07 -10.83 -6.99
N MET A 102 -11.81 -10.61 -6.60
CA MET A 102 -10.66 -11.37 -7.10
C MET A 102 -10.85 -12.90 -7.05
N PRO A 103 -11.31 -13.53 -5.95
CA PRO A 103 -11.56 -14.98 -5.92
C PRO A 103 -12.78 -15.43 -6.73
N MET A 104 -13.69 -14.53 -7.12
CA MET A 104 -14.91 -14.89 -7.86
C MET A 104 -14.70 -14.92 -9.37
N ILE A 105 -13.99 -13.93 -9.92
CA ILE A 105 -13.83 -13.74 -11.37
C ILE A 105 -12.39 -13.89 -11.86
N GLY A 106 -11.44 -14.14 -10.96
CA GLY A 106 -10.02 -14.28 -11.27
C GLY A 106 -9.27 -12.94 -11.33
N THR A 107 -7.94 -13.02 -11.32
CA THR A 107 -7.02 -11.89 -11.17
C THR A 107 -7.08 -10.95 -12.37
N PHE A 108 -7.01 -11.49 -13.58
CA PHE A 108 -6.95 -10.68 -14.81
C PHE A 108 -8.26 -9.94 -15.10
N PRO A 109 -9.45 -10.59 -15.01
CA PRO A 109 -10.71 -9.89 -15.21
C PRO A 109 -10.94 -8.78 -14.16
N THR A 110 -10.55 -9.04 -12.90
CA THR A 110 -10.64 -8.03 -11.85
C THR A 110 -9.74 -6.83 -12.14
N LEU A 111 -8.49 -7.04 -12.59
CA LEU A 111 -7.59 -5.94 -12.96
C LEU A 111 -8.12 -5.12 -14.14
N ILE A 112 -8.62 -5.78 -15.18
CA ILE A 112 -9.20 -5.12 -16.37
C ILE A 112 -10.40 -4.25 -15.99
N LEU A 113 -11.23 -4.70 -15.04
CA LEU A 113 -12.40 -3.93 -14.58
C LEU A 113 -12.02 -2.77 -13.66
N PHE A 114 -11.13 -2.98 -12.70
CA PHE A 114 -10.87 -2.01 -11.64
C PHE A 114 -9.86 -0.94 -12.01
N CYS A 115 -8.87 -1.24 -12.87
CA CYS A 115 -7.90 -0.23 -13.31
C CYS A 115 -8.59 0.99 -13.97
N PRO A 116 -9.51 0.82 -14.93
CA PRO A 116 -10.27 1.93 -15.51
C PRO A 116 -11.15 2.66 -14.50
N VAL A 117 -11.81 1.92 -13.59
CA VAL A 117 -12.69 2.51 -12.57
C VAL A 117 -11.90 3.45 -11.65
N LEU A 118 -10.71 3.04 -11.20
CA LEU A 118 -9.83 3.88 -10.39
C LEU A 118 -9.31 5.10 -11.16
N ALA A 119 -8.95 4.91 -12.43
CA ALA A 119 -8.53 5.99 -13.32
C ALA A 119 -9.60 7.08 -13.48
N VAL A 120 -10.83 6.66 -13.76
CA VAL A 120 -11.97 7.57 -13.89
C VAL A 120 -12.27 8.26 -12.57
N LEU A 121 -12.19 7.54 -11.45
CA LEU A 121 -12.38 8.13 -10.12
C LEU A 121 -11.35 9.22 -9.82
N TRP A 122 -10.10 9.05 -10.26
CA TRP A 122 -9.03 10.04 -10.09
C TRP A 122 -9.09 11.19 -11.10
N GLY A 123 -10.07 11.18 -12.02
CA GLY A 123 -10.33 12.29 -12.95
C GLY A 123 -9.35 12.39 -14.12
N GLU A 124 -8.50 11.40 -14.31
CA GLU A 124 -7.58 11.36 -15.44
C GLU A 124 -8.34 11.04 -16.73
N ARG A 125 -8.15 11.87 -17.75
CA ARG A 125 -8.86 11.78 -19.05
C ARG A 125 -7.96 11.32 -20.20
N ARG A 126 -6.70 10.98 -19.92
CA ARG A 126 -5.69 10.60 -20.92
C ARG A 126 -5.79 9.12 -21.27
N TRP A 127 -6.92 8.72 -21.85
CA TRP A 127 -7.28 7.31 -22.13
C TRP A 127 -6.18 6.50 -22.82
N ALA A 128 -5.44 7.08 -23.76
CA ALA A 128 -4.37 6.39 -24.47
C ALA A 128 -3.17 6.04 -23.57
N LEU A 129 -2.70 6.98 -22.74
CA LEU A 129 -1.63 6.68 -21.77
C LEU A 129 -2.11 5.70 -20.70
N MET A 130 -3.37 5.83 -20.27
CA MET A 130 -3.95 4.91 -19.29
C MET A 130 -4.00 3.48 -19.81
N ALA A 131 -4.46 3.28 -21.05
CA ALA A 131 -4.49 1.97 -21.67
C ALA A 131 -3.09 1.33 -21.73
N VAL A 132 -2.07 2.11 -22.11
CA VAL A 132 -0.68 1.63 -22.14
C VAL A 132 -0.17 1.32 -20.74
N SER A 133 -0.43 2.18 -19.76
CA SER A 133 -0.02 1.95 -18.36
C SER A 133 -0.71 0.73 -17.75
N PHE A 134 -1.98 0.50 -18.04
CA PHE A 134 -2.73 -0.67 -17.58
C PHE A 134 -2.25 -1.95 -18.26
N ALA A 135 -2.06 -1.93 -19.57
CA ALA A 135 -1.49 -3.05 -20.29
C ALA A 135 -0.08 -3.37 -19.77
N GLY A 136 0.74 -2.35 -19.51
CA GLY A 136 2.05 -2.48 -18.91
C GLY A 136 2.00 -3.05 -17.49
N PHE A 137 1.06 -2.59 -16.66
CA PHE A 137 0.88 -3.08 -15.29
C PHE A 137 0.39 -4.53 -15.25
N ILE A 138 -0.63 -4.87 -16.05
CA ILE A 138 -1.12 -6.24 -16.19
C ILE A 138 -0.03 -7.15 -16.73
N GLY A 139 0.72 -6.70 -17.74
CA GLY A 139 1.86 -7.43 -18.30
C GLY A 139 3.00 -7.61 -17.29
N PHE A 140 3.28 -6.60 -16.48
CA PHE A 140 4.27 -6.69 -15.40
C PHE A 140 3.84 -7.68 -14.32
N ILE A 141 2.57 -7.63 -13.89
CA ILE A 141 2.00 -8.61 -12.94
C ILE A 141 2.12 -10.01 -13.53
N TYR A 142 1.73 -10.21 -14.79
CA TYR A 142 1.90 -11.50 -15.47
C TYR A 142 3.36 -11.96 -15.44
N LEU A 143 4.31 -11.09 -15.81
CA LEU A 143 5.73 -11.43 -15.84
C LEU A 143 6.24 -11.76 -14.43
N LEU A 144 5.92 -10.94 -13.43
CA LEU A 144 6.34 -11.15 -12.06
C LEU A 144 5.83 -12.48 -11.51
N PHE A 145 4.54 -12.79 -11.68
CA PHE A 145 3.97 -13.99 -11.08
C PHE A 145 4.24 -15.25 -11.90
N ARG A 146 4.15 -15.18 -13.22
CA ARG A 146 4.35 -16.35 -14.09
C ARG A 146 5.82 -16.64 -14.35
N VAL A 147 6.65 -15.61 -14.58
CA VAL A 147 8.06 -15.80 -14.96
C VAL A 147 8.98 -15.79 -13.75
N VAL A 148 8.78 -14.86 -12.81
CA VAL A 148 9.67 -14.75 -11.63
C VAL A 148 9.23 -15.70 -10.51
N MET A 149 7.92 -15.82 -10.26
CA MET A 149 7.40 -16.63 -9.15
C MET A 149 6.96 -18.05 -9.56
N ASN A 150 6.76 -18.32 -10.85
CA ASN A 150 6.24 -19.59 -11.37
C ASN A 150 4.91 -20.04 -10.71
N VAL A 151 4.09 -19.08 -10.27
CA VAL A 151 2.80 -19.33 -9.61
C VAL A 151 1.67 -19.16 -10.64
N PRO A 152 0.76 -20.14 -10.77
CA PRO A 152 -0.44 -19.95 -11.58
C PRO A 152 -1.38 -18.96 -10.88
N LEU A 153 -1.60 -17.80 -11.50
CA LEU A 153 -2.62 -16.85 -11.07
C LEU A 153 -4.01 -17.38 -11.49
N PRO A 154 -5.00 -17.47 -10.57
CA PRO A 154 -6.39 -17.75 -10.92
C PRO A 154 -7.04 -16.58 -11.67
#